data_AF-A0A1E7IXL3-F1
#
_entry.id   AF-A0A1E7IXL3-F1
#
_cell.length_a   1.000
_cell.length_b   1.000
_cell.length_c   1.000
_cell.angle_alpha   90.00
_cell.angle_beta   90.00
_cell.angle_gamma   90.00
#
_symmetry.space_group_name_H-M   'P 1'
#
loop_
_entity.id
_entity.type
_entity.pdbx_description
1 polymer ?
#
loop_
_entity_poly.entity_id
_entity_poly.type
_entity_poly.pdbx_seq_one_letter_code
_entity_poly.pdbx_strand_id
1 'polypeptide(L)'
;MYEDLIKLVEKGIDRSLEWAQIGWPATFGRNGIEVSSLQQAKALPENFVYREEALDYWHNMEQLGREAAAYGKKTIISLKKSDLKAAENSIYQALYIERPCERYSKTWKAVHDSVIRKLAE
;
A
#
# COMPACT_ATOMS: atom_id res chain seq x y z
N MET A 1 -21.20 14.37 7.39
CA MET A 1 -20.03 14.17 6.52
C MET A 1 -19.22 13.01 7.08
N TYR A 2 -18.62 12.16 6.25
CA TYR A 2 -17.98 10.90 6.68
C TYR A 2 -16.57 11.11 7.29
N GLU A 3 -16.44 12.02 8.26
CA GLU A 3 -15.15 12.47 8.82
C GLU A 3 -14.29 11.33 9.38
N ASP A 4 -14.90 10.38 10.09
CA ASP A 4 -14.15 9.26 10.66
C ASP A 4 -13.61 8.32 9.58
N LEU A 5 -14.38 8.10 8.51
CA LEU A 5 -13.92 7.33 7.35
C LEU A 5 -12.82 8.07 6.59
N ILE A 6 -12.93 9.40 6.44
CA ILE A 6 -11.89 10.21 5.80
C ILE A 6 -10.57 10.08 6.56
N LYS A 7 -10.57 10.21 7.89
CA LYS A 7 -9.37 10.02 8.73
C LYS A 7 -8.78 8.61 8.60
N LEU A 8 -9.64 7.60 8.45
CA LEU A 8 -9.20 6.23 8.25
C LEU A 8 -8.52 6.06 6.89
N VAL A 9 -9.07 6.67 5.84
CA VAL A 9 -8.50 6.67 4.49
C VAL A 9 -7.17 7.44 4.46
N GLU A 10 -7.06 8.58 5.14
CA GLU A 10 -5.81 9.36 5.26
C GLU A 10 -4.69 8.52 5.89
N LYS A 11 -4.97 7.82 6.99
CA LYS A 11 -4.00 6.87 7.57
C LYS A 11 -3.61 5.74 6.61
N GLY A 12 -4.56 5.29 5.78
CA GLY A 12 -4.28 4.31 4.72
C GLY A 12 -3.33 4.84 3.67
N ILE A 13 -3.52 6.10 3.24
CA ILE A 13 -2.64 6.80 2.30
C ILE A 13 -1.23 6.90 2.86
N ASP A 14 -1.09 7.39 4.10
CA ASP A 14 0.23 7.59 4.71
C ASP A 14 0.99 6.26 4.81
N ARG A 15 0.32 5.20 5.30
CA ARG A 15 0.91 3.86 5.39
C ARG A 15 1.32 3.29 4.04
N SER A 16 0.52 3.48 2.99
CA SER A 16 0.85 2.93 1.67
C SER A 16 2.04 3.63 1.04
N LEU A 17 2.22 4.94 1.30
CA LEU A 17 3.40 5.68 0.86
C LEU A 17 4.70 5.22 1.54
N GLU A 18 4.59 4.60 2.71
CA GLU A 18 5.73 4.10 3.49
C GLU A 18 6.08 2.64 3.22
N TRP A 19 5.32 1.91 2.39
CA TRP A 19 5.54 0.47 2.16
C TRP A 19 6.97 0.12 1.76
N ALA A 20 7.59 0.88 0.87
CA ALA A 20 8.98 0.61 0.47
C ALA A 20 10.02 1.06 1.50
N GLN A 21 9.66 1.94 2.42
CA GLN A 21 10.56 2.48 3.44
C GLN A 21 10.58 1.61 4.69
N ILE A 22 9.40 1.30 5.24
CA ILE A 22 9.24 0.40 6.38
C ILE A 22 9.54 -1.04 5.94
N GLY A 23 8.97 -1.42 4.80
CA GLY A 23 9.12 -2.73 4.19
C GLY A 23 8.78 -3.90 5.11
N TRP A 24 9.37 -5.05 4.79
CA TRP A 24 9.14 -6.33 5.43
C TRP A 24 10.24 -7.31 5.02
N PRO A 25 10.43 -8.41 5.77
CA PRO A 25 11.44 -9.43 5.46
C PRO A 25 11.21 -10.07 4.08
N ALA A 26 11.90 -9.53 3.06
CA ALA A 26 11.96 -10.07 1.71
C ALA A 26 13.36 -10.63 1.47
N THR A 27 13.44 -11.85 0.97
CA THR A 27 14.71 -12.56 0.77
C THR A 27 15.04 -12.66 -0.71
N PHE A 28 16.30 -12.37 -1.06
CA PHE A 28 16.78 -12.35 -2.44
C PHE A 28 17.92 -13.34 -2.65
N GLY A 29 17.91 -13.97 -3.82
CA GLY A 29 18.94 -14.90 -4.24
C GLY A 29 18.95 -16.26 -3.55
N ARG A 30 19.90 -17.11 -3.97
CA ARG A 30 19.97 -18.52 -3.56
C ARG A 30 20.27 -18.75 -2.08
N ASN A 31 20.97 -17.80 -1.44
CA ASN A 31 21.29 -17.85 -0.02
C ASN A 31 20.23 -17.19 0.87
N GLY A 32 19.15 -16.67 0.28
CA GLY A 32 18.05 -16.05 1.03
C GLY A 32 18.48 -14.81 1.81
N ILE A 33 19.23 -13.90 1.18
CA ILE A 33 19.67 -12.67 1.84
C ILE A 33 18.45 -11.79 2.08
N GLU A 34 18.16 -11.50 3.35
CA GLU A 34 17.08 -10.60 3.73
C GLU A 34 17.45 -9.16 3.39
N VAL A 35 16.55 -8.50 2.65
CA VAL A 35 16.62 -7.08 2.31
C VAL A 35 15.22 -6.53 2.56
N SER A 36 15.05 -5.87 3.70
CA SER A 36 13.76 -5.55 4.28
C SER A 36 13.20 -4.17 3.87
N SER A 37 13.93 -3.39 3.06
CA SER A 37 13.43 -2.10 2.55
C SER A 37 14.22 -1.62 1.33
N LEU A 38 13.67 -0.58 0.66
CA LEU A 38 14.36 0.11 -0.44
C LEU A 38 15.70 0.69 -0.02
N GLN A 39 15.79 1.20 1.22
CA GLN A 39 17.04 1.74 1.75
C GLN A 39 18.09 0.63 1.89
N GLN A 40 17.71 -0.55 2.40
CA GLN A 40 18.61 -1.69 2.50
C GLN A 40 19.05 -2.18 1.11
N ALA A 41 18.14 -2.22 0.14
CA ALA A 41 18.48 -2.62 -1.23
C ALA A 41 19.49 -1.66 -1.89
N LYS A 42 19.35 -0.35 -1.67
CA LYS A 42 20.30 0.66 -2.13
C LYS A 42 21.68 0.52 -1.49
N ALA A 43 21.72 0.12 -0.22
CA ALA A 43 22.95 -0.07 0.55
C ALA A 43 23.71 -1.37 0.20
N LEU A 44 23.13 -2.26 -0.60
CA LEU A 44 23.81 -3.49 -1.03
C LEU A 44 25.07 -3.15 -1.84
N PRO A 45 26.16 -3.93 -1.69
CA PRO A 45 27.35 -3.79 -2.50
C PRO A 45 27.06 -3.92 -4.01
N GLU A 46 27.79 -3.18 -4.85
CA GLU A 46 27.66 -3.25 -6.32
C GLU A 46 27.92 -4.65 -6.89
N ASN A 47 28.78 -5.43 -6.25
CA ASN A 47 29.09 -6.80 -6.65
C ASN A 47 28.07 -7.84 -6.14
N PHE A 48 27.03 -7.43 -5.43
CA PHE A 48 25.98 -8.34 -5.00
C PHE A 48 25.11 -8.73 -6.20
N VAL A 49 25.17 -10.01 -6.58
CA VAL A 49 24.54 -10.54 -7.80
C VAL A 49 23.02 -10.26 -7.89
N TYR A 50 22.33 -10.23 -6.76
CA TYR A 50 20.87 -10.03 -6.68
C TYR A 50 20.48 -8.60 -6.31
N ARG A 51 21.39 -7.63 -6.48
CA ARG A 51 21.13 -6.23 -6.10
C ARG A 51 20.00 -5.62 -6.92
N GLU A 52 20.06 -5.76 -8.24
CA GLU A 52 19.04 -5.23 -9.14
C GLU A 52 17.67 -5.84 -8.85
N GLU A 53 17.60 -7.15 -8.58
CA GLU A 53 16.35 -7.81 -8.19
C GLU A 53 15.76 -7.21 -6.90
N ALA A 54 16.60 -6.97 -5.89
CA ALA A 54 16.17 -6.34 -4.65
C ALA A 54 15.70 -4.89 -4.88
N LEU A 55 16.45 -4.11 -5.67
CA LEU A 55 16.09 -2.75 -6.02
C LEU A 55 14.75 -2.69 -6.78
N ASP A 56 14.59 -3.51 -7.81
CA ASP A 56 13.37 -3.57 -8.62
C ASP A 56 12.16 -3.94 -7.78
N TYR A 57 12.30 -4.93 -6.89
CA TYR A 57 11.22 -5.31 -5.98
C TYR A 57 10.77 -4.12 -5.13
N TRP A 58 11.71 -3.43 -4.47
CA TRP A 58 11.38 -2.35 -3.56
C TRP A 58 10.92 -1.08 -4.28
N HIS A 59 11.42 -0.80 -5.48
CA HIS A 59 10.90 0.25 -6.34
C HIS A 59 9.47 -0.04 -6.82
N ASN A 60 9.18 -1.31 -7.16
CA ASN A 60 7.82 -1.72 -7.47
C ASN A 60 6.89 -1.54 -6.25
N MET A 61 7.33 -1.89 -5.04
CA MET A 61 6.55 -1.64 -3.82
C MET A 61 6.31 -0.14 -3.56
N GLU A 62 7.27 0.72 -3.86
CA GLU A 62 7.10 2.17 -3.79
C GLU A 62 6.02 2.64 -4.78
N GLN A 63 6.06 2.12 -6.00
CA GLN A 63 5.09 2.45 -7.05
C GLN A 63 3.67 1.99 -6.69
N LEU A 64 3.51 0.74 -6.24
CA LEU A 64 2.22 0.21 -5.79
C LEU A 64 1.66 1.03 -4.60
N GLY A 65 2.53 1.39 -3.65
CA GLY A 65 2.15 2.24 -2.52
C GLY A 65 1.61 3.62 -2.93
N ARG A 66 2.24 4.25 -3.94
CA ARG A 66 1.78 5.52 -4.54
C ARG A 66 0.48 5.36 -5.30
N GLU A 67 0.31 4.26 -6.04
CA GLU A 67 -0.92 3.99 -6.79
C GLU A 67 -2.11 3.75 -5.84
N ALA A 68 -1.92 2.94 -4.79
CA ALA A 68 -2.94 2.70 -3.78
C ALA A 68 -3.32 4.01 -3.05
N ALA A 69 -2.33 4.85 -2.71
CA ALA A 69 -2.55 6.18 -2.15
C ALA A 69 -3.38 7.08 -3.08
N ALA A 70 -3.15 7.02 -4.40
CA ALA A 70 -3.92 7.79 -5.37
C ALA A 70 -5.40 7.39 -5.38
N TYR A 71 -5.71 6.10 -5.24
CA TYR A 71 -7.08 5.62 -5.06
C TYR A 71 -7.66 6.03 -3.70
N GLY A 72 -6.88 6.02 -2.62
CA GLY A 72 -7.29 6.59 -1.32
C GLY A 72 -7.72 8.06 -1.44
N LYS A 73 -6.97 8.88 -2.18
CA LYS A 73 -7.35 10.28 -2.46
C LYS A 73 -8.67 10.39 -3.21
N LYS A 74 -8.93 9.50 -4.19
CA LYS A 74 -10.22 9.43 -4.89
C LYS A 74 -11.36 9.05 -3.93
N THR A 75 -11.13 8.10 -3.02
CA THR A 75 -12.11 7.73 -1.98
C THR A 75 -12.48 8.95 -1.12
N ILE A 76 -11.50 9.75 -0.67
CA ILE A 76 -11.78 10.97 0.09
C ILE A 76 -12.67 11.93 -0.71
N ILE A 77 -12.37 12.16 -1.99
CA ILE A 77 -13.19 13.04 -2.85
C ILE A 77 -14.63 12.54 -2.93
N SER A 78 -14.84 11.23 -3.10
CA SER A 78 -16.17 10.61 -3.15
C SER A 78 -16.91 10.72 -1.81
N LEU A 79 -16.23 10.48 -0.69
CA LEU A 79 -16.80 10.64 0.65
C LEU A 79 -17.24 12.09 0.93
N LYS A 80 -16.48 13.09 0.46
CA LYS A 80 -16.86 14.51 0.59
C LYS A 80 -18.10 14.87 -0.24
N LYS A 81 -18.38 14.12 -1.30
CA LYS A 81 -19.60 14.24 -2.12
C LYS A 81 -20.76 13.36 -1.62
N SER A 82 -20.57 12.65 -0.51
CA SER A 82 -21.50 11.63 0.00
C SER A 82 -21.80 10.49 -0.97
N ASP A 83 -20.89 10.23 -1.92
CA ASP A 83 -21.01 9.12 -2.86
C ASP A 83 -20.28 7.88 -2.29
N LEU A 84 -21.00 7.15 -1.44
CA LEU A 84 -20.47 5.94 -0.80
C LEU A 84 -20.14 4.83 -1.80
N LYS A 85 -20.88 4.74 -2.92
CA LYS A 85 -20.62 3.69 -3.92
C LYS A 85 -19.34 3.97 -4.70
N ALA A 86 -19.09 5.23 -5.10
CA ALA A 86 -17.82 5.60 -5.71
C ALA A 86 -16.64 5.52 -4.73
N ALA A 87 -16.88 5.79 -3.45
CA ALA A 87 -15.89 5.61 -2.39
C ALA A 87 -15.48 4.13 -2.24
N GLU A 88 -16.47 3.22 -2.22
CA GLU A 88 -16.26 1.77 -2.16
C GLU A 88 -15.53 1.24 -3.41
N ASN A 89 -15.95 1.63 -4.61
CA ASN A 89 -15.25 1.25 -5.84
C ASN A 89 -13.77 1.69 -5.82
N SER A 90 -13.49 2.91 -5.33
CA SER A 90 -12.12 3.43 -5.26
C SER A 90 -11.28 2.71 -4.19
N ILE A 91 -11.86 2.41 -3.02
CA ILE A 91 -11.13 1.71 -1.95
C ILE A 91 -10.87 0.25 -2.31
N TYR A 92 -11.76 -0.38 -3.09
CA TYR A 92 -11.54 -1.71 -3.64
C TYR A 92 -10.32 -1.76 -4.57
N GLN A 93 -10.09 -0.71 -5.38
CA GLN A 93 -8.88 -0.63 -6.22
C GLN A 93 -7.60 -0.54 -5.37
N ALA A 94 -7.61 0.27 -4.31
CA ALA A 94 -6.48 0.35 -3.39
C ALA A 94 -6.19 -1.01 -2.70
N LEU A 95 -7.25 -1.73 -2.31
CA LEU A 95 -7.14 -3.09 -1.78
C LEU A 95 -6.62 -4.10 -2.81
N TYR A 96 -7.03 -3.98 -4.07
CA TYR A 96 -6.53 -4.84 -5.15
C TYR A 96 -5.02 -4.64 -5.37
N ILE A 97 -4.55 -3.39 -5.34
CA ILE A 97 -3.12 -3.04 -5.45
C ILE A 97 -2.30 -3.58 -4.28
N GLU A 98 -2.90 -3.71 -3.09
CA GLU A 98 -2.25 -4.30 -1.91
C GLU A 98 -2.08 -5.82 -2.01
N ARG A 99 -2.84 -6.53 -2.85
CA ARG A 99 -2.81 -8.01 -2.92
C ARG A 99 -1.42 -8.63 -3.04
N PRO A 100 -0.48 -8.12 -3.87
CA PRO A 100 0.87 -8.69 -3.97
C PRO A 100 1.64 -8.68 -2.65
N CYS A 101 1.31 -7.77 -1.72
CA CYS A 101 1.97 -7.61 -0.43
C CYS A 101 1.03 -7.82 0.78
N GLU A 102 -0.18 -8.39 0.57
CA GLU A 102 -1.22 -8.50 1.62
C GLU A 102 -0.81 -9.35 2.83
N ARG A 103 0.20 -10.23 2.64
CA ARG A 103 0.80 -11.00 3.72
C ARG A 103 1.51 -10.10 4.74
N TYR A 104 2.05 -8.97 4.28
CA TYR A 104 2.89 -8.06 5.05
C TYR A 104 2.17 -6.74 5.35
N SER A 105 1.36 -6.24 4.42
CA SER A 105 0.54 -5.04 4.60
C SER A 105 -0.94 -5.39 4.72
N LYS A 106 -1.62 -4.77 5.69
CA LYS A 106 -3.09 -4.84 5.88
C LYS A 106 -3.70 -3.45 5.96
N THR A 107 -3.15 -2.55 5.17
CA THR A 107 -3.47 -1.12 5.14
C THR A 107 -4.89 -0.88 4.66
N TRP A 108 -5.31 -1.47 3.54
CA TRP A 108 -6.56 -1.10 2.87
C TRP A 108 -7.74 -2.00 3.21
N LYS A 109 -7.48 -3.24 3.64
CA LYS A 109 -8.55 -4.18 4.03
C LYS A 109 -9.47 -3.60 5.11
N ALA A 110 -8.90 -3.08 6.19
CA ALA A 110 -9.69 -2.50 7.29
C ALA A 110 -10.50 -1.26 6.86
N VAL A 111 -9.97 -0.47 5.91
CA VAL A 111 -10.65 0.70 5.37
C VAL A 111 -11.83 0.29 4.51
N HIS A 112 -11.62 -0.68 3.61
CA HIS A 112 -12.65 -1.25 2.76
C HIS A 112 -13.81 -1.84 3.58
N ASP A 113 -13.51 -2.65 4.60
CA ASP A 113 -14.53 -3.24 5.48
C ASP A 113 -15.35 -2.17 6.21
N SER A 114 -14.72 -1.06 6.59
CA SER A 114 -15.39 0.07 7.24
C SER A 114 -16.32 0.82 6.28
N VAL A 115 -15.91 1.00 5.01
CA VAL A 115 -16.74 1.62 3.98
C VAL A 115 -17.94 0.73 3.63
N ILE A 116 -17.75 -0.59 3.50
CA ILE A 116 -18.84 -1.54 3.24
C ILE A 116 -19.84 -1.53 4.39
N ARG A 117 -19.37 -1.56 5.64
CA ARG A 117 -20.26 -1.49 6.81
C ARG A 117 -21.13 -0.24 6.75
N LYS A 118 -20.54 0.91 6.40
CA LYS A 118 -21.28 2.17 6.29
C LYS A 118 -22.28 2.17 5.13
N LEU A 119 -22.01 1.44 4.06
CA LEU A 119 -22.91 1.31 2.91
C LEU A 119 -24.13 0.41 3.21
N ALA A 120 -24.00 -0.49 4.19
CA ALA A 120 -25.07 -1.39 4.63
C ALA A 120 -25.98 -0.81 5.73
N GLU A 121 -25.63 0.35 6.29
CA GLU A 121 -26.44 1.13 7.24
C GLU A 121 -27.47 2.03 6.52
#